data_AF-A0A952CIY4-F1
#
_entry.id   AF-A0A952CIY4-F1
#
_cell.length_a   1.000
_cell.length_b   1.000
_cell.length_c   1.000
_cell.angle_alpha   90.00
_cell.angle_beta   90.00
_cell.angle_gamma   90.00
#
_symmetry.space_group_name_H-M   'P 1'
#
loop_
_entity.id
_entity.type
_entity.pdbx_description
1 polymer ?
#
loop_
_entity_poly.entity_id
_entity_poly.type
_entity_poly.pdbx_seq_one_letter_code
_entity_poly.pdbx_strand_id
1 'polypeptide(L)'
;MPYKTIILELLQSAPPLHDRLRQGRMLLAATETLATALKARHEALEQELAATKPDLDPAQAASAAMEIAAAEMEHRLQAAFPGEGQGQLSLDAAMAFVRSLTSRG
;
A
#
# COMPACT_ATOMS: atom_id res chain seq x y z
N MET A 1 -7.60 -12.53 3.88
CA MET A 1 -7.81 -11.11 3.51
C MET A 1 -7.35 -10.87 2.07
N PRO A 2 -8.13 -10.17 1.22
CA PRO A 2 -7.80 -9.96 -0.18
C PRO A 2 -6.86 -8.75 -0.38
N TYR A 3 -5.63 -8.83 0.12
CA TYR A 3 -4.65 -7.73 0.04
C TYR A 3 -4.41 -7.24 -1.40
N LYS A 4 -4.38 -8.15 -2.38
CA LYS A 4 -4.23 -7.81 -3.80
C LYS A 4 -5.40 -6.97 -4.33
N THR A 5 -6.63 -7.26 -3.90
CA THR A 5 -7.83 -6.53 -4.32
C THR A 5 -7.80 -5.11 -3.79
N ILE A 6 -7.48 -4.92 -2.51
CA ILE A 6 -7.39 -3.60 -1.89
C ILE A 6 -6.33 -2.74 -2.58
N ILE A 7 -5.14 -3.31 -2.83
CA ILE A 7 -4.10 -2.60 -3.58
C ILE A 7 -4.56 -2.25 -4.98
N LEU A 8 -5.25 -3.15 -5.68
CA LEU A 8 -5.74 -2.87 -7.03
C LEU A 8 -6.77 -1.73 -7.02
N GLU A 9 -7.68 -1.70 -6.04
CA GLU A 9 -8.64 -0.62 -5.85
C GLU A 9 -7.95 0.72 -5.53
N LEU A 10 -6.93 0.70 -4.66
CA LEU A 10 -6.11 1.89 -4.36
C LEU A 10 -5.32 2.39 -5.57
N LEU A 11 -4.85 1.49 -6.44
CA LEU A 11 -4.21 1.90 -7.69
C LEU A 11 -5.22 2.50 -8.66
N GLN A 12 -6.41 1.89 -8.78
CA GLN A 12 -7.49 2.38 -9.65
C GLN A 12 -8.03 3.74 -9.20
N SER A 13 -8.04 4.04 -7.89
CA SER A 13 -8.41 5.36 -7.37
C SER A 13 -7.35 6.44 -7.66
N ALA A 14 -6.17 6.06 -8.16
CA ALA A 14 -5.11 6.94 -8.64
C ALA A 14 -4.80 6.72 -10.14
N PRO A 15 -5.65 7.20 -11.06
CA PRO A 15 -5.54 6.90 -12.50
C PRO A 15 -4.15 7.18 -13.12
N PRO A 16 -3.45 8.29 -12.80
CA PRO A 16 -2.13 8.56 -13.36
C PRO A 16 -1.09 7.49 -12.99
N LEU A 17 -1.17 6.93 -11.79
CA LEU A 17 -0.28 5.87 -11.32
C LEU A 17 -0.63 4.54 -11.99
N HIS A 18 -1.93 4.18 -11.98
CA HIS A 18 -2.40 2.95 -12.60
C HIS A 18 -2.03 2.87 -14.08
N ASP A 19 -2.22 3.96 -14.84
CA ASP A 19 -1.88 3.98 -16.25
C ASP A 19 -0.39 3.88 -16.51
N ARG A 20 0.46 4.52 -15.69
CA ARG A 20 1.93 4.38 -15.82
C ARG A 20 2.38 2.95 -15.57
N LEU A 21 1.87 2.32 -14.52
CA LEU A 21 2.19 0.93 -14.22
C LEU A 21 1.68 -0.02 -15.32
N ARG A 22 0.51 0.27 -15.89
CA ARG A 22 -0.06 -0.50 -17.00
C ARG A 22 0.76 -0.36 -18.28
N GLN A 23 1.13 0.88 -18.65
CA GLN A 23 1.98 1.16 -19.82
C GLN A 23 3.36 0.53 -19.69
N GLY A 24 3.94 0.55 -18.48
CA GLY A 24 5.20 -0.11 -18.17
C GLY A 24 5.12 -1.64 -18.07
N ARG A 25 3.94 -2.26 -18.21
CA ARG A 25 3.69 -3.69 -17.95
C ARG A 25 4.11 -4.14 -16.54
N MET A 26 4.13 -3.20 -15.60
CA MET A 26 4.54 -3.40 -14.21
C MET A 26 3.37 -3.52 -13.24
N LEU A 27 2.12 -3.29 -13.70
CA LEU A 27 0.93 -3.29 -12.85
C LEU A 27 0.83 -4.55 -11.97
N LEU A 28 0.97 -5.74 -12.57
CA LEU A 28 0.90 -6.99 -11.81
C LEU A 28 2.01 -7.07 -10.75
N ALA A 29 3.27 -6.84 -11.15
CA ALA A 29 4.41 -6.90 -10.23
C ALA A 29 4.31 -5.87 -9.09
N ALA A 30 3.84 -4.66 -9.40
CA ALA A 30 3.59 -3.61 -8.42
C ALA A 30 2.46 -4.01 -7.46
N THR A 31 1.34 -4.54 -7.97
CA THR A 31 0.24 -5.04 -7.13
C THR A 31 0.70 -6.14 -6.19
N GLU A 32 1.51 -7.09 -6.65
CA GLU A 32 2.02 -8.17 -5.80
C GLU A 32 2.99 -7.68 -4.72
N THR A 33 3.86 -6.74 -5.09
CA THR A 33 4.82 -6.13 -4.16
C THR A 33 4.09 -5.33 -3.08
N LEU A 34 3.15 -4.47 -3.49
CA LEU A 34 2.35 -3.65 -2.59
C LEU A 34 1.44 -4.50 -1.71
N ALA A 35 0.88 -5.60 -2.23
CA ALA A 35 0.05 -6.50 -1.44
C ALA A 35 0.86 -7.22 -0.34
N THR A 36 2.11 -7.55 -0.63
CA THR A 36 3.04 -8.13 0.35
C THR A 36 3.39 -7.10 1.43
N ALA A 37 3.66 -5.85 1.04
CA ALA A 37 3.92 -4.77 1.99
C ALA A 37 2.71 -4.44 2.87
N LEU A 38 1.50 -4.41 2.29
CA LEU A 38 0.25 -4.21 3.02
C LEU A 38 0.02 -5.31 4.05
N LYS A 39 0.24 -6.58 3.65
CA LYS A 39 0.14 -7.72 4.57
C LYS A 39 1.12 -7.59 5.73
N ALA A 40 2.39 -7.31 5.46
CA ALA A 40 3.40 -7.18 6.51
C ALA A 40 3.07 -6.04 7.49
N ARG A 41 2.59 -4.89 6.99
CA ARG A 41 2.19 -3.78 7.85
C ARG A 41 0.94 -4.10 8.67
N HIS A 42 -0.04 -4.79 8.08
CA HIS A 42 -1.23 -5.27 8.78
C HIS A 42 -0.85 -6.19 9.95
N GLU A 43 -0.02 -7.20 9.71
CA GLU A 43 0.42 -8.15 10.76
C GLU A 43 1.22 -7.44 11.87
N ALA A 44 2.06 -6.46 11.53
CA ALA A 44 2.76 -5.64 12.53
C ALA A 44 1.79 -4.81 13.40
N LEU A 45 0.79 -4.19 12.77
CA LEU A 45 -0.23 -3.41 13.48
C LEU A 45 -1.13 -4.28 14.36
N GLU A 46 -1.46 -5.51 13.93
CA GLU A 46 -2.17 -6.48 14.77
C GLU A 46 -1.38 -6.80 16.05
N GLN A 47 -0.06 -7.01 15.93
CA GLN A 47 0.81 -7.25 17.08
C GLN A 47 0.93 -6.03 18.00
N GLU A 48 1.09 -4.83 17.43
CA GLU A 48 1.12 -3.57 18.17
C GLU A 48 -0.20 -3.32 18.93
N LEU A 49 -1.35 -3.58 18.30
CA LEU A 49 -2.67 -3.42 18.92
C LEU A 49 -2.92 -4.46 20.00
N ALA A 50 -2.52 -5.72 19.79
CA ALA A 50 -2.62 -6.76 20.81
C ALA A 50 -1.78 -6.42 22.05
N ALA A 51 -0.61 -5.80 21.86
CA ALA A 51 0.26 -5.38 22.96
C ALA A 51 -0.24 -4.13 23.70
N THR A 52 -0.81 -3.16 22.98
CA THR A 52 -1.23 -1.87 23.55
C THR A 52 -2.67 -1.86 24.05
N LYS A 53 -3.52 -2.73 23.52
CA LYS A 53 -4.94 -2.87 23.87
C LYS A 53 -5.30 -4.35 24.00
N PRO A 54 -4.83 -5.03 25.06
CA PRO A 54 -5.08 -6.46 25.26
C PRO A 54 -6.57 -6.79 25.46
N ASP A 55 -7.38 -5.80 25.87
CA ASP A 55 -8.83 -5.94 26.05
C ASP A 55 -9.62 -5.88 24.73
N LEU A 56 -8.96 -5.51 23.63
CA LEU A 56 -9.60 -5.42 22.32
C LEU A 56 -9.84 -6.83 21.76
N ASP A 57 -11.07 -7.09 21.30
CA ASP A 57 -11.39 -8.35 20.64
C ASP A 57 -10.46 -8.56 19.41
N PRO A 58 -9.91 -9.76 19.20
CA PRO A 58 -8.98 -10.02 18.10
C PRO A 58 -9.52 -9.64 16.72
N ALA A 59 -10.82 -9.80 16.47
CA ALA A 59 -11.41 -9.41 15.18
C ALA A 59 -11.52 -7.89 15.05
N GLN A 60 -11.79 -7.17 16.15
CA GLN A 60 -11.75 -5.70 16.16
C GLN A 60 -10.34 -5.17 15.98
N ALA A 61 -9.34 -5.81 16.60
CA ALA A 61 -7.92 -5.48 16.42
C ALA A 61 -7.48 -5.68 14.97
N ALA A 62 -7.84 -6.81 14.36
CA ALA A 62 -7.56 -7.09 12.95
C ALA A 62 -8.22 -6.06 12.02
N SER A 63 -9.48 -5.73 12.25
CA SER A 63 -10.18 -4.70 11.45
C SER A 63 -9.51 -3.33 11.56
N ALA A 64 -9.17 -2.90 12.78
CA ALA A 64 -8.51 -1.62 13.01
C ALA A 64 -7.09 -1.59 12.41
N ALA A 65 -6.32 -2.67 12.57
CA ALA A 65 -5.02 -2.80 11.94
C ALA A 65 -5.12 -2.66 10.42
N MET A 66 -6.14 -3.25 9.81
CA MET A 66 -6.34 -3.24 8.38
C MET A 66 -6.68 -1.84 7.85
N GLU A 67 -7.58 -1.13 8.54
CA GLU A 67 -7.93 0.25 8.20
C GLU A 67 -6.71 1.18 8.28
N ILE A 68 -5.92 1.06 9.36
CA ILE A 68 -4.69 1.85 9.52
C ILE A 68 -3.67 1.51 8.42
N ALA A 69 -3.43 0.22 8.15
CA ALA A 69 -2.48 -0.22 7.14
C ALA A 69 -2.86 0.26 5.73
N ALA A 70 -4.16 0.19 5.39
CA ALA A 70 -4.68 0.66 4.10
C ALA A 70 -4.55 2.18 3.95
N ALA A 71 -4.91 2.95 4.98
CA ALA A 71 -4.77 4.40 4.98
C ALA A 71 -3.31 4.85 4.87
N GLU A 72 -2.39 4.20 5.59
CA GLU A 72 -0.95 4.45 5.47
C GLU A 72 -0.46 4.17 4.04
N MET A 73 -0.92 3.07 3.43
CA MET A 73 -0.53 2.70 2.08
C MET A 73 -1.07 3.70 1.04
N GLU A 74 -2.34 4.10 1.16
CA GLU A 74 -2.95 5.11 0.30
C GLU A 74 -2.19 6.43 0.38
N HIS A 75 -1.90 6.91 1.59
CA HIS A 75 -1.15 8.14 1.79
C HIS A 75 0.24 8.08 1.16
N ARG A 76 0.95 6.94 1.30
CA ARG A 76 2.26 6.72 0.67
C ARG A 76 2.16 6.72 -0.85
N LEU A 77 1.15 6.06 -1.43
CA LEU A 77 0.92 6.04 -2.88
C LEU A 77 0.63 7.45 -3.41
N GLN A 78 -0.21 8.23 -2.74
CA GLN A 78 -0.51 9.62 -3.11
C GLN A 78 0.72 10.52 -3.00
N ALA A 79 1.51 10.39 -1.93
CA ALA A 79 2.73 11.19 -1.73
C ALA A 79 3.81 10.87 -2.75
N ALA A 80 3.91 9.61 -3.17
CA ALA A 80 4.88 9.18 -4.17
C ALA A 80 4.49 9.56 -5.59
N PHE A 81 3.22 9.83 -5.85
CA PHE A 81 2.69 10.20 -7.16
C PHE A 81 1.70 11.36 -7.03
N PRO A 82 2.18 12.58 -6.68
CA PRO A 82 1.32 13.75 -6.70
C PRO A 82 0.73 13.89 -8.11
N GLY A 83 -0.58 14.19 -8.17
CA GLY A 83 -1.34 14.29 -9.42
C GLY A 83 -0.73 15.27 -10.44
N GLU A 84 -1.29 15.25 -11.66
CA GLU A 84 -0.86 16.04 -12.82
C GLU A 84 -0.56 17.51 -12.47
N GLY A 85 0.69 17.83 -12.16
CA GLY A 85 1.08 19.19 -11.78
C GLY A 85 2.44 19.31 -11.13
N GLN A 86 2.98 18.24 -10.53
CA GLN A 86 4.30 18.27 -9.89
C GLN A 86 5.17 17.13 -10.42
N GLY A 87 5.89 17.39 -11.52
CA GLY A 87 6.99 16.53 -11.98
C GLY A 87 6.56 15.14 -12.42
N GLN A 88 6.63 14.88 -13.72
CA GLN A 88 6.40 13.57 -14.31
C GLN A 88 7.37 12.53 -13.72
N LEU A 89 7.00 11.85 -12.64
CA LEU A 89 7.81 10.75 -12.07
C LEU A 89 8.01 9.67 -13.13
N SER A 90 9.27 9.47 -13.51
CA SER A 90 9.72 8.41 -14.43
C SER A 90 9.27 7.03 -13.94
N LEU A 91 9.13 6.07 -14.86
CA LEU A 91 8.88 4.66 -14.53
C LEU A 91 9.92 4.12 -13.54
N ASP A 92 11.18 4.54 -13.65
CA ASP A 92 12.23 4.17 -12.69
C ASP A 92 11.97 4.73 -11.28
N ALA A 93 11.44 5.95 -11.18
CA ALA A 93 11.06 6.53 -9.90
C ALA A 93 9.87 5.78 -9.28
N ALA A 94 8.93 5.35 -10.12
CA ALA A 94 7.82 4.51 -9.68
C ALA A 94 8.30 3.17 -9.09
N MET A 95 9.29 2.55 -9.74
CA MET A 95 9.87 1.30 -9.29
C MET A 95 10.76 1.45 -8.06
N ALA A 96 11.55 2.54 -7.98
CA ALA A 96 12.33 2.86 -6.79
C ALA A 96 11.41 3.06 -5.57
N PHE A 97 10.25 3.67 -5.76
CA PHE A 97 9.24 3.81 -4.72
C PHE A 97 8.61 2.47 -4.31
N VAL A 98 8.18 1.65 -5.28
CA VAL A 98 7.63 0.31 -4.98
C VAL A 98 8.63 -0.54 -4.20
N ARG A 99 9.93 -0.43 -4.51
CA ARG A 99 11.01 -1.10 -3.77
C ARG A 99 11.26 -0.50 -2.39
N SER A 100 11.14 0.82 -2.22
CA SER A 100 11.36 1.44 -0.91
C SER A 100 10.28 1.05 0.11
N LEU A 101 9.07 0.71 -0.36
CA LEU A 101 7.98 0.19 0.46
C LEU A 101 8.23 -1.22 1.01
N THR A 102 9.11 -2.01 0.40
CA THR A 102 9.50 -3.34 0.90
C THR A 102 10.80 -3.33 1.70
N SER A 103 11.67 -2.34 1.48
CA SER A 103 12.97 -2.23 2.17
C SER A 103 12.89 -1.64 3.58
N ARG A 104 11.76 -1.04 3.98
CA ARG A 104 11.48 -0.64 5.37
C ARG A 104 10.60 -1.70 6.02
N GLY A 105 11.18 -2.88 6.20
CA GLY A 105 10.71 -3.91 7.13
C GLY A 105 11.57 -3.88 8.39
#